data_AF-A0A5J5B5C7-F1
#
_entry.id   AF-A0A5J5B5C7-F1
#
_cell.length_a   1.000
_cell.length_b   1.000
_cell.length_c   1.000
_cell.angle_alpha   90.00
_cell.angle_beta   90.00
_cell.angle_gamma   90.00
#
_symmetry.space_group_name_H-M   'P 1'
#
loop_
_entity.id
_entity.type
_entity.pdbx_description
1 polymer ?
#
loop_
_entity_poly.entity_id
_entity_poly.type
_entity_poly.pdbx_seq_one_letter_code
_entity_poly.pdbx_strand_id
1 'polypeptide(L)'
;MARADLGYNGRGKWCSYKRTTLILCTINIGVALYVLHSLYTSLYIYPYNDSQTAIRYTPDQIRKMEESIRIRKASEPIELVKLVKEIKKELLSEERQREAVESWRKEKLKANRLALGKTLNSSILHKEAVMLTRALDSNWAKLSEEIGLWIPLEIINQEHDDKPEGATEFEEEILPGRQLPTECHTELHADYDGAAVKWGLTHHKESAYECCKACFDHAERAKPGEKKCNIWVYCPSETGCYSPDKYEHKLGECWLKYAEKPRLNFKDKYSESYRNSHPNAPLIVPWVSGVVTA
;
A
#
# COMPACT_ATOMS: atom_id res chain seq x y z
N MET A 1 -92.83 -3.09 -3.05
CA MET A 1 -92.17 -2.89 -1.73
C MET A 1 -91.07 -1.86 -1.96
N ALA A 2 -91.34 -0.57 -1.74
CA ALA A 2 -91.04 0.21 -0.52
C ALA A 2 -89.51 0.32 -0.29
N ARG A 3 -88.86 1.40 -0.77
CA ARG A 3 -88.56 2.69 -0.08
C ARG A 3 -87.68 2.55 1.18
N ALA A 4 -86.47 3.11 1.15
CA ALA A 4 -85.99 4.11 2.11
C ALA A 4 -84.62 4.69 1.69
N ASP A 5 -84.61 5.98 1.37
CA ASP A 5 -83.44 6.86 1.39
C ASP A 5 -82.98 7.08 2.84
N LEU A 6 -81.66 7.16 3.06
CA LEU A 6 -80.96 7.82 4.18
C LEU A 6 -79.47 7.83 3.83
N GLY A 7 -78.71 8.92 3.78
CA GLY A 7 -78.98 10.32 4.02
C GLY A 7 -77.68 11.05 3.67
N TYR A 8 -77.81 12.09 2.86
CA TYR A 8 -76.75 13.00 2.48
C TYR A 8 -76.27 13.81 3.70
N ASN A 9 -74.97 13.87 3.98
CA ASN A 9 -74.27 15.13 4.32
C ASN A 9 -72.77 14.95 4.56
N GLY A 10 -71.97 15.52 3.66
CA GLY A 10 -70.51 15.59 3.74
C GLY A 10 -69.92 16.54 2.70
N ARG A 11 -70.49 17.75 2.63
CA ARG A 11 -70.10 18.88 1.78
C ARG A 11 -68.60 19.20 1.94
N GLY A 12 -67.81 19.13 0.85
CA GLY A 12 -66.38 19.41 0.95
C GLY A 12 -65.61 19.56 -0.37
N LYS A 13 -65.90 20.62 -1.13
CA LYS A 13 -65.00 21.39 -2.02
C LYS A 13 -64.14 20.62 -3.04
N TRP A 14 -64.37 20.92 -4.33
CA TRP A 14 -63.42 20.80 -5.44
C TRP A 14 -61.96 20.64 -4.98
N CYS A 15 -61.43 19.41 -5.01
CA CYS A 15 -60.00 19.22 -5.05
C CYS A 15 -59.55 19.74 -6.42
N SER A 16 -59.24 21.04 -6.48
CA SER A 16 -58.51 21.63 -7.58
C SER A 16 -57.32 20.71 -7.85
N TYR A 17 -57.10 20.31 -9.11
CA TYR A 17 -55.96 19.50 -9.56
C TYR A 17 -54.64 19.94 -8.87
N LYS A 18 -54.51 21.24 -8.59
CA LYS A 18 -53.43 21.87 -7.82
C LYS A 18 -53.20 21.29 -6.41
N ARG A 19 -54.23 20.85 -5.68
CA ARG A 19 -54.08 20.26 -4.33
C ARG A 19 -53.64 18.81 -4.42
N THR A 20 -54.18 18.06 -5.37
CA THR A 20 -53.80 16.66 -5.60
C THR A 20 -52.37 16.56 -6.12
N THR A 21 -51.95 17.45 -7.03
CA THR A 21 -50.56 17.53 -7.49
C THR A 21 -49.61 17.95 -6.37
N LEU A 22 -50.02 18.88 -5.50
CA LEU A 22 -49.19 19.29 -4.36
C LEU A 22 -48.95 18.14 -3.39
N ILE A 23 -49.96 17.31 -3.12
CA ILE A 23 -49.81 16.09 -2.29
C ILE A 23 -48.85 15.09 -2.94
N LEU A 24 -49.02 14.79 -4.24
CA LEU A 24 -48.11 13.89 -4.96
C LEU A 24 -46.68 14.41 -4.99
N CYS A 25 -46.48 15.72 -5.18
CA CYS A 25 -45.17 16.35 -5.10
C CYS A 25 -44.56 16.23 -3.69
N THR A 26 -45.33 16.41 -2.62
CA THR A 26 -44.81 16.23 -1.26
C THR A 26 -44.37 14.81 -0.97
N ILE A 27 -45.09 13.80 -1.47
CA ILE A 27 -44.71 12.38 -1.34
C ILE A 27 -43.43 12.10 -2.12
N ASN A 28 -43.34 12.55 -3.38
CA ASN A 28 -42.14 12.36 -4.20
C ASN A 28 -40.91 13.06 -3.62
N ILE A 29 -41.07 14.26 -3.04
CA ILE A 29 -40.00 14.96 -2.33
C ILE A 29 -39.57 14.17 -1.08
N GLY A 30 -40.52 13.62 -0.32
CA GLY A 30 -40.22 12.77 0.84
C GLY A 30 -39.43 11.51 0.46
N VAL A 31 -39.81 10.84 -0.63
CA VAL A 31 -39.08 9.67 -1.15
C VAL A 31 -37.69 10.08 -1.64
N ALA A 32 -37.57 11.19 -2.37
CA ALA A 32 -36.27 11.70 -2.82
C ALA A 32 -35.36 12.02 -1.63
N LEU A 33 -35.88 12.68 -0.58
CA LEU A 33 -35.12 12.97 0.64
C LEU A 33 -34.75 11.70 1.42
N TYR A 34 -35.61 10.68 1.45
CA TYR A 34 -35.29 9.40 2.08
C TYR A 34 -34.18 8.65 1.34
N VAL A 35 -34.25 8.60 0.00
CA VAL A 35 -33.20 8.00 -0.83
C VAL A 35 -31.90 8.79 -0.68
N LEU A 36 -31.97 10.13 -0.68
CA LEU A 36 -30.80 10.98 -0.52
C LEU A 36 -30.20 10.85 0.89
N HIS A 37 -31.03 10.73 1.94
CA HIS A 37 -30.58 10.41 3.29
C HIS A 37 -29.97 9.00 3.35
N SER A 38 -30.55 8.00 2.69
CA SER A 38 -30.00 6.64 2.66
C SER A 38 -28.66 6.57 1.91
N LEU A 39 -28.52 7.30 0.79
CA LEU A 39 -27.28 7.39 0.03
C LEU A 39 -26.24 8.25 0.75
N TYR A 40 -26.64 9.35 1.38
CA TYR A 40 -25.78 10.18 2.20
C TYR A 40 -25.32 9.43 3.45
N THR A 41 -26.20 8.69 4.12
CA THR A 41 -25.83 7.81 5.23
C THR A 41 -24.90 6.71 4.73
N SER A 42 -25.12 6.10 3.56
CA SER A 42 -24.21 5.10 2.99
C SER A 42 -22.82 5.67 2.64
N LEU A 43 -22.76 6.88 2.08
CA LEU A 43 -21.51 7.58 1.73
C LEU A 43 -20.83 8.22 2.95
N TYR A 44 -21.57 8.49 4.02
CA TYR A 44 -21.08 9.11 5.27
C TYR A 44 -21.06 8.13 6.45
N ILE A 45 -21.32 6.83 6.22
CA ILE A 45 -20.76 5.72 7.02
C ILE A 45 -19.27 5.59 6.64
N TYR A 46 -18.55 6.69 6.79
CA TYR A 46 -17.20 6.66 7.30
C TYR A 46 -17.36 7.06 8.76
N PRO A 47 -17.05 6.20 9.73
CA PRO A 47 -17.43 6.43 11.11
C PRO A 47 -16.60 7.59 11.69
N TYR A 48 -17.10 8.83 11.57
CA TYR A 48 -16.85 9.90 12.52
C TYR A 48 -17.71 9.66 13.78
N ASN A 49 -17.64 8.43 14.29
CA ASN A 49 -18.17 8.02 15.58
C ASN A 49 -17.25 6.99 16.24
N ASP A 50 -15.94 7.06 15.94
CA ASP A 50 -14.92 6.52 16.85
C ASP A 50 -14.69 7.50 18.03
N SER A 51 -15.76 7.78 18.77
CA SER A 51 -15.70 8.61 19.98
C SER A 51 -15.91 7.78 21.26
N GLN A 52 -15.95 6.45 21.18
CA GLN A 52 -16.09 5.59 22.38
C GLN A 52 -15.28 4.29 22.42
N THR A 53 -14.17 4.17 21.67
CA THR A 53 -13.04 3.35 22.13
C THR A 53 -11.72 4.06 21.87
N ALA A 54 -11.50 5.21 22.52
CA ALA A 54 -10.14 5.65 22.76
C ALA A 54 -9.40 4.47 23.41
N ILE A 55 -8.51 3.83 22.66
CA ILE A 55 -7.69 2.71 23.14
C ILE A 55 -7.05 3.20 24.44
N ARG A 56 -7.53 2.68 25.59
CA ARG A 56 -7.02 3.07 26.90
C ARG A 56 -5.68 2.37 27.07
N TYR A 57 -4.63 3.02 26.57
CA TYR A 57 -3.26 2.62 26.84
C TYR A 57 -2.99 2.75 28.33
N THR A 58 -2.30 1.76 28.89
CA THR A 58 -1.73 1.88 30.23
C THR A 58 -0.67 2.99 30.22
N PRO A 59 -0.43 3.69 31.35
CA PRO A 59 0.62 4.71 31.44
C PRO A 59 2.00 4.20 30.98
N ASP A 60 2.29 2.92 31.21
CA ASP A 60 3.51 2.27 30.77
C ASP A 60 3.61 2.11 29.25
N GLN A 61 2.49 1.81 28.57
CA GLN A 61 2.45 1.76 27.11
C GLN A 61 2.63 3.14 26.49
N ILE A 62 1.99 4.17 27.07
CA ILE A 62 2.17 5.56 26.62
C ILE A 62 3.62 5.97 26.77
N ARG A 63 4.26 5.67 27.91
CA ARG A 63 5.69 5.93 28.13
C ARG A 63 6.56 5.25 27.09
N LYS A 64 6.33 3.95 26.81
CA LYS A 64 7.09 3.20 25.78
C LYS A 64 6.89 3.78 24.38
N MET A 65 5.66 4.22 24.05
CA MET A 65 5.37 4.88 22.78
C MET A 65 6.08 6.24 22.67
N GLU A 66 6.06 7.05 23.73
CA GLU A 66 6.78 8.32 23.76
C GLU A 66 8.29 8.13 23.66
N GLU A 67 8.85 7.11 24.33
CA GLU A 67 10.27 6.75 24.24
C GLU A 67 10.65 6.34 22.82
N SER A 68 9.85 5.50 22.15
CA SER A 68 10.11 5.11 20.76
C SER A 68 10.03 6.28 19.79
N ILE A 69 9.12 7.23 20.01
CA ILE A 69 9.03 8.47 19.22
C ILE A 69 10.28 9.32 19.44
N ARG A 70 10.75 9.47 20.69
CA ARG A 70 11.97 10.21 20.99
C ARG A 70 13.21 9.59 20.35
N ILE A 71 13.34 8.26 20.40
CA ILE A 71 14.45 7.54 19.77
C ILE A 71 14.45 7.79 18.26
N ARG A 72 13.30 7.61 17.60
CA ARG A 72 13.16 7.86 16.15
C ARG A 72 13.50 9.29 15.77
N LYS A 73 13.01 10.27 16.53
CA LYS A 73 13.28 11.70 16.29
C LYS A 73 14.75 12.06 16.55
N ALA A 74 15.40 11.40 17.50
CA ALA A 74 16.83 11.57 17.76
C ALA A 74 17.71 10.86 16.71
N SER A 75 17.22 9.77 16.12
CA SER A 75 17.90 9.04 15.04
C SER A 75 17.62 9.62 13.65
N GLU A 76 16.71 10.59 13.51
CA GLU A 76 16.50 11.29 12.23
C GLU A 76 17.81 11.97 11.82
N PRO A 77 18.41 11.62 10.66
CA PRO A 77 19.70 12.15 10.26
C PRO A 77 19.51 13.54 9.61
N ILE A 78 19.02 14.51 10.41
CA ILE A 78 18.63 15.86 9.95
C ILE A 78 19.81 16.57 9.27
N GLU A 79 21.00 16.51 9.88
CA GLU A 79 22.21 17.12 9.32
C GLU A 79 22.62 16.45 8.00
N LEU A 80 22.51 15.12 7.91
CA LEU A 80 22.83 14.40 6.66
C LEU A 80 21.85 14.78 5.54
N VAL A 81 20.55 14.84 5.84
CA VAL A 81 19.53 15.27 4.87
C VAL A 81 19.79 16.71 4.41
N LYS A 82 20.25 17.58 5.31
CA LYS A 82 20.61 18.97 4.97
C LYS A 82 21.84 19.02 4.07
N LEU A 83 22.89 18.28 4.40
CA LEU A 83 24.10 18.17 3.58
C LEU A 83 23.80 17.60 2.19
N VAL A 84 22.99 16.55 2.09
CA VAL A 84 22.57 15.97 0.81
C VAL A 84 21.79 16.99 -0.03
N LYS A 85 20.93 17.81 0.59
CA LYS A 85 20.22 18.89 -0.12
C LYS A 85 21.17 19.96 -0.64
N GLU A 86 22.20 20.31 0.14
CA GLU A 86 23.24 21.27 -0.27
C GLU A 86 24.07 20.71 -1.43
N ILE A 87 24.57 19.47 -1.30
CA ILE A 87 25.32 18.76 -2.37
C ILE A 87 24.46 18.65 -3.64
N LYS A 88 23.18 18.28 -3.53
CA LYS A 88 22.28 18.21 -4.68
C LYS A 88 22.14 19.57 -5.38
N LYS A 89 22.10 20.66 -4.63
CA LYS A 89 22.02 22.02 -5.19
C LYS A 89 23.30 22.41 -5.90
N GLU A 90 24.46 22.04 -5.35
CA GLU A 90 25.77 22.25 -5.98
C GLU A 90 25.90 21.44 -7.27
N LEU A 91 25.55 20.16 -7.25
CA LEU A 91 25.53 19.29 -8.43
C LEU A 91 24.60 19.85 -9.54
N LEU A 92 23.40 20.32 -9.19
CA LEU A 92 22.48 20.97 -10.16
C LEU A 92 23.02 22.30 -10.73
N SER A 93 23.94 22.96 -10.03
CA SER A 93 24.63 24.15 -10.51
C SER A 93 25.78 23.76 -11.45
N GLU A 94 26.54 22.73 -11.09
CA GLU A 94 27.61 22.17 -11.92
C GLU A 94 27.08 21.58 -13.22
N GLU A 95 25.95 20.86 -13.21
CA GLU A 95 25.26 20.38 -14.42
C GLU A 95 24.88 21.54 -15.36
N ARG A 96 24.32 22.63 -14.83
CA ARG A 96 24.00 23.82 -15.64
C ARG A 96 25.24 24.50 -16.21
N GLN A 97 26.34 24.55 -15.45
CA GLN A 97 27.62 25.05 -15.95
C GLN A 97 28.17 24.17 -17.07
N ARG A 98 28.06 22.84 -16.96
CA ARG A 98 28.44 21.89 -18.02
C ARG A 98 27.64 22.11 -19.29
N GLU A 99 26.31 22.16 -19.19
CA GLU A 99 25.43 22.39 -20.34
C GLU A 99 25.77 23.70 -21.06
N ALA A 100 26.04 24.77 -20.30
CA ALA A 100 26.45 26.06 -20.85
C ALA A 100 27.80 25.97 -21.59
N VAL A 101 28.79 25.26 -21.03
CA VAL A 101 30.11 25.07 -21.65
C VAL A 101 30.03 24.17 -22.88
N GLU A 102 29.23 23.11 -22.85
CA GLU A 102 28.99 22.26 -24.03
C GLU A 102 28.27 23.00 -25.14
N SER A 103 27.28 23.82 -24.80
CA SER A 103 26.58 24.67 -25.74
C SER A 103 27.55 25.66 -26.40
N TRP A 104 28.36 26.36 -25.59
CA TRP A 104 29.39 27.27 -26.08
C TRP A 104 30.40 26.58 -27.00
N ARG A 105 30.87 25.37 -26.66
CA ARG A 105 31.76 24.57 -27.50
C ARG A 105 31.14 24.29 -28.87
N LYS A 106 29.88 23.84 -28.90
CA LYS A 106 29.15 23.55 -30.15
C LYS A 106 28.99 24.79 -31.02
N GLU A 107 28.65 25.93 -30.43
CA GLU A 107 28.56 27.22 -31.13
C GLU A 107 29.91 27.67 -31.69
N LYS A 108 30.98 27.57 -30.89
CA LYS A 108 32.34 27.94 -31.33
C LYS A 108 32.87 27.06 -32.44
N LEU A 109 32.64 25.75 -32.40
CA LEU A 109 32.99 24.85 -33.50
C LEU A 109 32.24 25.20 -34.78
N LYS A 110 30.95 25.55 -34.69
CA LYS A 110 30.14 25.97 -35.84
C LYS A 110 30.65 27.28 -36.44
N ALA A 111 30.94 28.29 -35.60
CA ALA A 111 31.48 29.57 -36.02
C ALA A 111 32.86 29.44 -36.68
N ASN A 112 33.75 28.62 -36.13
CA ASN A 112 35.09 28.39 -36.69
C ASN A 112 35.05 27.63 -38.02
N ARG A 113 34.16 26.63 -38.17
CA ARG A 113 33.96 25.93 -39.46
C ARG A 113 33.43 26.87 -40.55
N LEU A 114 32.53 27.79 -40.19
CA LEU A 114 32.04 28.86 -41.09
C LEU A 114 33.15 29.85 -41.49
N ALA A 115 34.04 30.19 -40.55
CA ALA A 115 35.19 31.06 -40.82
C ALA A 115 36.24 30.38 -41.71
N LEU A 116 36.42 29.07 -41.58
CA LEU A 116 37.34 28.27 -42.40
C LEU A 116 36.89 28.15 -43.87
N GLY A 117 35.58 28.15 -44.12
CA GLY A 117 34.98 28.10 -45.46
C GLY A 117 34.92 29.45 -46.18
N LYS A 118 35.15 30.57 -45.49
CA LYS A 118 35.27 31.90 -46.09
C LYS A 118 36.74 32.23 -46.29
N THR A 119 37.11 32.81 -47.44
CA THR A 119 38.49 33.17 -47.78
C THR A 119 39.04 34.18 -46.76
N LEU A 120 39.81 33.69 -45.78
CA LEU A 120 40.44 34.51 -44.75
C LEU A 120 41.74 35.12 -45.32
N ASN A 121 41.80 36.45 -45.38
CA ASN A 121 42.90 37.21 -45.99
C ASN A 121 44.22 37.20 -45.20
N SER A 122 44.36 36.34 -44.19
CA SER A 122 45.57 36.18 -43.38
C SER A 122 45.86 34.71 -43.07
N SER A 123 47.02 34.23 -43.48
CA SER A 123 47.51 32.85 -43.24
C SER A 123 47.63 32.51 -41.74
N ILE A 124 47.85 33.52 -40.89
CA ILE A 124 48.04 33.36 -39.45
C ILE A 124 46.70 33.04 -38.76
N LEU A 125 45.65 33.79 -39.12
CA LEU A 125 44.32 33.64 -38.52
C LEU A 125 43.66 32.31 -38.88
N HIS A 126 43.95 31.78 -40.07
CA HIS A 126 43.52 30.45 -40.49
C HIS A 126 44.19 29.34 -39.66
N LYS A 127 45.51 29.43 -39.41
CA LYS A 127 46.25 28.44 -38.60
C LYS A 127 45.76 28.40 -37.15
N GLU A 128 45.48 29.56 -36.56
CA GLU A 128 44.91 29.67 -35.21
C GLU A 128 43.51 29.04 -35.14
N ALA A 129 42.64 29.31 -36.14
CA ALA A 129 41.31 28.70 -36.22
C ALA A 129 41.36 27.17 -36.35
N VAL A 130 42.33 26.63 -37.10
CA VAL A 130 42.55 25.18 -37.24
C VAL A 130 43.02 24.56 -35.91
N MET A 131 43.97 25.19 -35.21
CA MET A 131 44.43 24.68 -33.91
C MET A 131 43.31 24.70 -32.86
N LEU A 132 42.53 25.78 -32.80
CA LEU A 132 41.37 25.88 -31.90
C LEU A 132 40.31 24.83 -32.22
N THR A 133 40.04 24.57 -33.50
CA THR A 133 39.08 23.53 -33.91
C THR A 133 39.57 22.15 -33.49
N ARG A 134 40.86 21.82 -33.68
CA ARG A 134 41.43 20.54 -33.25
C ARG A 134 41.39 20.37 -31.72
N ALA A 135 41.67 21.43 -30.96
CA ALA A 135 41.61 21.41 -29.50
C ALA A 135 40.17 21.20 -28.98
N LEU A 136 39.20 21.89 -29.55
CA LEU A 136 37.79 21.82 -29.16
C LEU A 136 37.06 20.58 -29.72
N ASP A 137 37.55 19.92 -30.76
CA ASP A 137 36.90 18.74 -31.35
C ASP A 137 37.52 17.44 -30.82
N SER A 138 38.82 17.23 -31.04
CA SER A 138 39.51 15.96 -30.76
C SER A 138 40.11 15.87 -29.35
N ASN A 139 40.56 17.00 -28.77
CA ASN A 139 41.22 17.00 -27.46
C ASN A 139 40.30 17.47 -26.31
N TRP A 140 38.99 17.57 -26.57
CA TRP A 140 38.05 18.13 -25.59
C TRP A 140 38.02 17.38 -24.26
N ALA A 141 38.10 16.04 -24.27
CA ALA A 141 38.08 15.25 -23.04
C ALA A 141 39.26 15.63 -22.12
N LYS A 142 40.47 15.72 -22.68
CA LYS A 142 41.68 16.13 -21.95
C LYS A 142 41.59 17.58 -21.48
N LEU A 143 41.11 18.48 -22.33
CA LEU A 143 40.91 19.88 -21.98
C LEU A 143 39.86 20.05 -20.87
N SER A 144 38.76 19.27 -20.91
CA SER A 144 37.70 19.31 -19.90
C SER A 144 38.15 18.79 -18.53
N GLU A 145 39.08 17.84 -18.52
CA GLU A 145 39.71 17.32 -17.31
C GLU A 145 40.67 18.36 -16.71
N GLU A 146 41.53 18.98 -17.53
CA GLU A 146 42.48 20.02 -17.10
C GLU A 146 41.79 21.29 -16.53
N ILE A 147 40.60 21.64 -17.03
CA ILE A 147 39.81 22.79 -16.54
C ILE A 147 38.83 22.44 -15.42
N GLY A 148 38.87 21.21 -14.89
CA GLY A 148 38.06 20.80 -13.73
C GLY A 148 36.58 20.56 -14.02
N LEU A 149 36.20 20.34 -15.28
CA LEU A 149 34.84 19.99 -15.70
C LEU A 149 34.63 18.46 -15.74
N TRP A 150 35.33 17.67 -14.94
CA TRP A 150 35.20 16.20 -14.91
C TRP A 150 34.54 15.73 -13.61
N ILE A 151 33.48 14.92 -13.72
CA ILE A 151 32.82 14.20 -12.61
C ILE A 151 32.71 12.74 -13.08
N PRO A 152 33.05 11.74 -12.24
CA PRO A 152 32.91 10.33 -12.60
C PRO A 152 31.46 9.97 -12.97
N LEU A 153 31.28 9.26 -14.09
CA LEU A 153 29.98 8.79 -14.55
C LEU A 153 29.43 7.60 -13.74
N GLU A 154 30.24 7.02 -12.85
CA GLU A 154 29.91 5.83 -12.09
C GLU A 154 30.22 6.05 -10.61
N ILE A 155 29.18 6.36 -9.83
CA ILE A 155 29.20 6.23 -8.38
C ILE A 155 28.96 4.74 -8.10
N ILE A 156 30.01 3.99 -7.80
CA ILE A 156 29.88 2.62 -7.29
C ILE A 156 29.42 2.76 -5.84
N ASN A 157 28.11 2.66 -5.61
CA ASN A 157 27.57 2.53 -4.27
C ASN A 157 27.96 1.15 -3.75
N GLN A 158 28.95 1.11 -2.85
CA GLN A 158 29.15 -0.06 -2.00
C GLN A 158 28.18 0.08 -0.83
N GLU A 159 27.10 -0.69 -0.88
CA GLU A 159 26.15 -0.79 0.21
C GLU A 159 26.87 -1.43 1.41
N HIS A 160 27.13 -0.62 2.43
CA HIS A 160 27.69 -1.08 3.69
C HIS A 160 26.50 -1.52 4.55
N ASP A 161 26.38 -2.83 4.77
CA ASP A 161 25.33 -3.38 5.60
C ASP A 161 25.68 -3.07 7.07
N ASP A 162 25.23 -1.93 7.58
CA ASP A 162 25.41 -1.49 8.97
C ASP A 162 24.56 -2.34 9.96
N LYS A 163 23.98 -3.44 9.48
CA LYS A 163 23.19 -4.38 10.27
C LYS A 163 24.09 -5.12 11.25
N PRO A 164 23.87 -4.98 12.56
CA PRO A 164 24.65 -5.73 13.55
C PRO A 164 24.41 -7.23 13.37
N GLU A 165 25.50 -8.00 13.34
CA GLU A 165 25.46 -9.45 13.27
C GLU A 165 24.63 -10.01 14.44
N GLY A 166 23.50 -10.65 14.11
CA GLY A 166 22.58 -11.25 15.10
C GLY A 166 21.23 -10.56 15.27
N ALA A 167 20.95 -9.44 14.59
CA ALA A 167 19.60 -8.89 14.52
C ALA A 167 18.71 -9.77 13.63
N THR A 168 17.86 -10.59 14.24
CA THR A 168 16.79 -11.30 13.53
C THR A 168 15.82 -10.28 12.94
N GLU A 169 15.71 -10.26 11.61
CA GLU A 169 14.60 -9.61 10.89
C GLU A 169 13.29 -10.31 11.26
N PHE A 170 12.71 -9.90 12.36
CA PHE A 170 11.28 -10.00 12.57
C PHE A 170 10.87 -8.63 13.07
N GLU A 171 10.62 -7.71 12.14
CA GLU A 171 9.63 -6.68 12.43
C GLU A 171 8.38 -7.47 12.85
N GLU A 172 7.94 -7.32 14.10
CA GLU A 172 6.69 -7.92 14.55
C GLU A 172 5.59 -7.39 13.64
N GLU A 173 5.21 -8.15 12.60
CA GLU A 173 4.19 -7.74 11.66
C GLU A 173 2.87 -7.63 12.44
N ILE A 174 2.46 -6.39 12.70
CA ILE A 174 1.30 -6.10 13.53
C ILE A 174 0.06 -6.41 12.71
N LEU A 175 -0.68 -7.44 13.12
CA LEU A 175 -1.97 -7.77 12.50
C LEU A 175 -2.99 -6.65 12.72
N PRO A 176 -3.73 -6.22 11.68
CA PRO A 176 -4.77 -5.23 11.83
C PRO A 176 -5.94 -5.81 12.66
N GLY A 177 -6.50 -4.96 13.53
CA GLY A 177 -7.67 -5.29 14.35
C GLY A 177 -7.36 -5.51 15.83
N ARG A 178 -8.27 -6.21 16.51
CA ARG A 178 -8.17 -6.49 17.95
C ARG A 178 -7.02 -7.47 18.22
N GLN A 179 -6.32 -7.27 19.34
CA GLN A 179 -5.30 -8.21 19.79
C GLN A 179 -5.89 -9.61 19.98
N LEU A 180 -5.17 -10.60 19.45
CA LEU A 180 -5.55 -12.00 19.54
C LEU A 180 -5.32 -12.55 20.97
N PRO A 181 -6.31 -13.24 21.55
CA PRO A 181 -6.15 -13.98 22.79
C PRO A 181 -5.07 -15.06 22.66
N THR A 182 -4.40 -15.40 23.76
CA THR A 182 -3.35 -16.43 23.78
C THR A 182 -3.87 -17.81 23.40
N GLU A 183 -5.15 -18.08 23.66
CA GLU A 183 -5.87 -19.31 23.32
C GLU A 183 -6.02 -19.51 21.81
N CYS A 184 -5.86 -18.45 21.01
CA CYS A 184 -5.83 -18.57 19.56
C CYS A 184 -4.54 -19.21 19.04
N HIS A 185 -3.48 -19.27 19.88
CA HIS A 185 -2.14 -19.76 19.55
C HIS A 185 -1.69 -19.25 18.18
N THR A 186 -1.75 -17.93 18.01
CA THR A 186 -1.49 -17.30 16.72
C THR A 186 -0.04 -17.47 16.31
N GLU A 187 0.12 -17.91 15.07
CA GLU A 187 1.37 -17.99 14.36
C GLU A 187 1.29 -17.15 13.09
N LEU A 188 2.17 -16.15 13.00
CA LEU A 188 2.41 -15.43 11.76
C LEU A 188 3.10 -16.37 10.76
N HIS A 189 2.91 -16.06 9.47
CA HIS A 189 3.51 -16.77 8.34
C HIS A 189 3.34 -18.28 8.43
N ALA A 190 2.15 -18.74 8.78
CA ALA A 190 1.85 -20.15 9.01
C ALA A 190 0.57 -20.55 8.28
N ASP A 191 0.61 -21.70 7.62
CA ASP A 191 -0.57 -22.39 7.10
C ASP A 191 -0.62 -23.80 7.69
N TYR A 192 -1.68 -24.09 8.44
CA TYR A 192 -1.95 -25.43 8.98
C TYR A 192 -2.84 -26.22 8.03
N ASP A 193 -2.47 -27.48 7.82
CA ASP A 193 -3.28 -28.43 7.07
C ASP A 193 -4.45 -28.97 7.91
N GLY A 194 -5.54 -29.33 7.25
CA GLY A 194 -6.72 -29.89 7.89
C GLY A 194 -7.94 -29.93 6.98
N ALA A 195 -8.92 -30.74 7.37
CA ALA A 195 -10.18 -30.83 6.65
C ALA A 195 -11.01 -29.56 6.91
N ALA A 196 -11.37 -28.83 5.85
CA ALA A 196 -12.21 -27.65 5.97
C ALA A 196 -13.60 -28.02 6.53
N VAL A 197 -13.94 -27.48 7.70
CA VAL A 197 -15.29 -27.50 8.27
C VAL A 197 -16.09 -26.25 7.85
N LYS A 198 -15.38 -25.16 7.52
CA LYS A 198 -15.92 -23.99 6.82
C LYS A 198 -14.91 -23.48 5.79
N TRP A 199 -15.35 -23.34 4.54
CA TRP A 199 -14.52 -22.89 3.42
C TRP A 199 -14.30 -21.38 3.44
N GLY A 200 -13.04 -20.94 3.43
CA GLY A 200 -12.66 -19.52 3.45
C GLY A 200 -13.10 -18.75 2.22
N LEU A 201 -13.15 -19.39 1.04
CA LEU A 201 -13.66 -18.80 -0.22
C LEU A 201 -15.06 -18.17 -0.10
N THR A 202 -15.88 -18.63 0.85
CA THR A 202 -17.22 -18.08 1.12
C THR A 202 -17.38 -17.58 2.56
N HIS A 203 -16.30 -17.59 3.33
CA HIS A 203 -16.31 -17.20 4.74
C HIS A 203 -15.21 -16.18 4.99
N HIS A 204 -15.59 -14.91 4.94
CA HIS A 204 -14.68 -13.80 5.15
C HIS A 204 -14.89 -13.19 6.53
N LYS A 205 -13.79 -12.72 7.12
CA LYS A 205 -13.72 -12.03 8.40
C LYS A 205 -12.85 -10.79 8.27
N GLU A 206 -13.15 -9.77 9.06
CA GLU A 206 -12.45 -8.48 9.02
C GLU A 206 -11.06 -8.53 9.66
N SER A 207 -10.80 -9.53 10.51
CA SER A 207 -9.50 -9.71 11.17
C SER A 207 -9.22 -11.16 11.53
N ALA A 208 -7.96 -11.44 11.83
CA ALA A 208 -7.52 -12.71 12.38
C ALA A 208 -8.21 -13.05 13.71
N TYR A 209 -8.46 -12.04 14.56
CA TYR A 209 -9.23 -12.20 15.81
C TYR A 209 -10.61 -12.77 15.56
N GLU A 210 -11.35 -12.18 14.62
CA GLU A 210 -12.70 -12.63 14.26
C GLU A 210 -12.70 -14.03 13.63
N CYS A 211 -11.63 -14.40 12.93
CA CYS A 211 -11.46 -15.75 12.39
C CYS A 211 -11.21 -16.78 13.49
N CYS A 212 -10.32 -16.49 14.44
CA CYS A 212 -10.11 -17.35 15.61
C CYS A 212 -11.40 -17.52 16.43
N LYS A 213 -12.11 -16.41 16.72
CA LYS A 213 -13.39 -16.46 17.43
C LYS A 213 -14.43 -17.29 16.67
N ALA A 214 -14.50 -17.19 15.35
CA ALA A 214 -15.39 -18.02 14.55
C ALA A 214 -15.06 -19.52 14.66
N CYS A 215 -13.80 -19.90 14.86
CA CYS A 215 -13.43 -21.30 15.12
C CYS A 215 -14.00 -21.79 16.45
N PHE A 216 -13.84 -21.01 17.53
CA PHE A 216 -14.46 -21.33 18.82
C PHE A 216 -15.98 -21.44 18.71
N ASP A 217 -16.64 -20.45 18.10
CA ASP A 217 -18.10 -20.45 17.92
C ASP A 217 -18.59 -21.63 17.06
N HIS A 218 -17.77 -22.09 16.12
CA HIS A 218 -18.06 -23.29 15.35
C HIS A 218 -17.90 -24.56 16.20
N ALA A 219 -16.84 -24.65 17.01
CA ALA A 219 -16.60 -25.78 17.89
C ALA A 219 -17.70 -25.96 18.95
N GLU A 220 -18.22 -24.84 19.51
CA GLU A 220 -19.31 -24.85 20.49
C GLU A 220 -20.65 -25.27 19.89
N ARG A 221 -20.94 -24.88 18.65
CA ARG A 221 -22.21 -25.19 17.96
C ARG A 221 -22.22 -26.53 17.23
N ALA A 222 -21.07 -27.19 17.13
CA ALA A 222 -20.95 -28.48 16.44
C ALA A 222 -21.84 -29.53 17.10
N LYS A 223 -22.59 -30.27 16.27
CA LYS A 223 -23.47 -31.33 16.76
C LYS A 223 -22.66 -32.58 17.13
N PRO A 224 -23.23 -33.50 17.93
CA PRO A 224 -22.60 -34.79 18.19
C PRO A 224 -22.28 -35.52 16.87
N GLY A 225 -21.02 -35.88 16.66
CA GLY A 225 -20.53 -36.54 15.44
C GLY A 225 -19.98 -35.61 14.36
N GLU A 226 -20.16 -34.29 14.47
CA GLU A 226 -19.51 -33.32 13.59
C GLU A 226 -18.09 -33.01 14.06
N LYS A 227 -17.21 -32.73 13.09
CA LYS A 227 -15.84 -32.29 13.36
C LYS A 227 -15.87 -30.86 13.89
N LYS A 228 -15.42 -30.67 15.13
CA LYS A 228 -15.26 -29.35 15.75
C LYS A 228 -14.11 -28.61 15.10
N CYS A 229 -14.21 -27.30 14.94
CA CYS A 229 -13.05 -26.54 14.47
C CYS A 229 -11.95 -26.59 15.54
N ASN A 230 -10.72 -26.87 15.14
CA ASN A 230 -9.55 -26.75 16.01
C ASN A 230 -8.37 -26.03 15.34
N ILE A 231 -8.53 -25.61 14.08
CA ILE A 231 -7.52 -24.89 13.31
C ILE A 231 -8.23 -23.75 12.59
N TRP A 232 -7.66 -22.55 12.64
CA TRP A 232 -8.12 -21.41 11.86
C TRP A 232 -6.96 -20.88 11.01
N VAL A 233 -7.26 -20.48 9.78
CA VAL A 233 -6.28 -19.87 8.86
C VAL A 233 -6.92 -18.64 8.22
N TYR A 234 -6.24 -17.51 8.30
CA TYR A 234 -6.72 -16.19 7.90
C TYR A 234 -5.78 -15.55 6.87
N CYS A 235 -6.36 -14.91 5.86
CA CYS A 235 -5.60 -14.09 4.92
C CYS A 235 -5.61 -12.61 5.32
N PRO A 236 -4.50 -12.04 5.85
CA PRO A 236 -4.41 -10.62 6.18
C PRO A 236 -3.99 -9.72 5.02
N SER A 237 -3.54 -10.29 3.89
CA SER A 237 -2.95 -9.53 2.80
C SER A 237 -3.99 -8.93 1.86
N GLU A 238 -3.90 -7.62 1.58
CA GLU A 238 -4.75 -6.94 0.59
C GLU A 238 -4.55 -7.46 -0.83
N THR A 239 -3.34 -7.93 -1.16
CA THR A 239 -3.02 -8.53 -2.46
C THR A 239 -3.42 -10.00 -2.55
N GLY A 240 -4.02 -10.55 -1.50
CA GLY A 240 -4.37 -11.96 -1.42
C GLY A 240 -3.26 -12.84 -0.89
N CYS A 241 -3.59 -14.11 -0.63
CA CYS A 241 -2.70 -15.09 -0.03
C CYS A 241 -2.42 -16.25 -0.99
N TYR A 242 -1.15 -16.58 -1.16
CA TYR A 242 -0.74 -17.67 -2.03
C TYR A 242 -1.03 -19.04 -1.39
N SER A 243 -1.64 -19.94 -2.16
CA SER A 243 -1.82 -21.35 -1.85
C SER A 243 -1.50 -22.16 -3.12
N PRO A 244 -0.93 -23.38 -3.03
CA PRO A 244 -0.66 -24.23 -4.19
C PRO A 244 -1.92 -24.94 -4.69
N ASP A 245 -3.00 -24.18 -4.91
CA ASP A 245 -4.23 -24.68 -5.47
C ASP A 245 -4.69 -23.82 -6.66
N LYS A 246 -5.89 -24.12 -7.18
CA LYS A 246 -6.43 -23.47 -8.38
C LYS A 246 -7.18 -22.16 -8.10
N TYR A 247 -7.28 -21.75 -6.83
CA TYR A 247 -8.07 -20.62 -6.40
C TYR A 247 -7.18 -19.40 -6.16
N GLU A 248 -7.76 -18.22 -6.37
CA GLU A 248 -7.16 -16.95 -5.99
C GLU A 248 -7.74 -16.54 -4.65
N HIS A 249 -6.93 -16.60 -3.59
CA HIS A 249 -7.39 -16.24 -2.26
C HIS A 249 -7.30 -14.75 -2.01
N LYS A 250 -8.34 -14.21 -1.39
CA LYS A 250 -8.49 -12.76 -1.16
C LYS A 250 -8.33 -12.39 0.30
N LEU A 251 -8.12 -11.10 0.55
CA LEU A 251 -8.12 -10.49 1.87
C LEU A 251 -9.36 -10.92 2.66
N GLY A 252 -9.15 -11.29 3.92
CA GLY A 252 -10.21 -11.59 4.85
C GLY A 252 -10.71 -13.02 4.79
N GLU A 253 -10.23 -13.86 3.87
CA GLU A 253 -10.61 -15.27 3.85
C GLU A 253 -10.28 -15.96 5.18
N CYS A 254 -11.28 -16.61 5.77
CA CYS A 254 -11.19 -17.31 7.04
C CYS A 254 -11.55 -18.79 6.87
N TRP A 255 -10.54 -19.64 6.94
CA TRP A 255 -10.66 -21.08 6.80
C TRP A 255 -10.76 -21.71 8.19
N LEU A 256 -11.87 -22.38 8.45
CA LEU A 256 -12.05 -23.17 9.66
C LEU A 256 -11.80 -24.62 9.30
N LYS A 257 -10.82 -25.25 9.95
CA LYS A 257 -10.35 -26.59 9.65
C LYS A 257 -10.40 -27.48 10.90
N TYR A 258 -10.39 -28.79 10.65
CA TYR A 258 -10.24 -29.83 11.66
C TYR A 258 -9.15 -30.82 11.27
N ALA A 259 -8.28 -31.15 12.23
CA ALA A 259 -7.40 -32.31 12.16
C ALA A 259 -7.24 -32.95 13.54
N GLU A 260 -7.19 -34.28 13.62
CA GLU A 260 -6.89 -34.98 14.89
C GLU A 260 -5.50 -34.61 15.43
N LYS A 261 -4.55 -34.41 14.52
CA LYS A 261 -3.19 -33.93 14.79
C LYS A 261 -2.89 -32.79 13.83
N PRO A 262 -3.06 -31.53 14.26
CA PRO A 262 -2.73 -30.37 13.46
C PRO A 262 -1.29 -30.45 12.94
N ARG A 263 -1.13 -30.35 11.63
CA ARG A 263 0.17 -30.42 10.95
C ARG A 263 0.43 -29.09 10.27
N LEU A 264 1.59 -28.52 10.56
CA LEU A 264 2.08 -27.33 9.88
C LEU A 264 2.44 -27.70 8.44
N ASN A 265 1.81 -27.02 7.48
CA ASN A 265 2.05 -27.22 6.05
C ASN A 265 3.23 -26.35 5.60
N PHE A 266 3.08 -25.04 5.78
CA PHE A 266 4.10 -24.05 5.48
C PHE A 266 4.31 -23.12 6.67
N LYS A 267 5.58 -22.73 6.88
CA LYS A 267 5.98 -21.82 7.96
C LYS A 267 7.10 -20.90 7.52
N ASP A 268 7.03 -19.65 7.92
CA ASP A 268 8.00 -18.59 7.67
C ASP A 268 8.24 -18.38 6.18
N LYS A 269 9.26 -19.04 5.61
CA LYS A 269 9.67 -18.86 4.21
C LYS A 269 9.46 -20.14 3.40
N TYR A 270 8.98 -19.98 2.17
CA TYR A 270 8.97 -21.10 1.22
C TYR A 270 10.42 -21.44 0.84
N SER A 271 10.76 -22.74 0.83
CA SER A 271 12.10 -23.17 0.45
C SER A 271 12.40 -22.84 -1.02
N GLU A 272 13.68 -22.60 -1.34
CA GLU A 272 14.09 -22.31 -2.73
C GLU A 272 13.67 -23.41 -3.69
N SER A 273 13.84 -24.68 -3.31
CA SER A 273 13.39 -25.83 -4.11
C SER A 273 11.88 -25.80 -4.38
N TYR A 274 11.08 -25.39 -3.40
CA TYR A 274 9.64 -25.25 -3.56
C TYR A 274 9.30 -24.10 -4.53
N ARG A 275 9.94 -22.94 -4.38
CA ARG A 275 9.74 -21.78 -5.27
C ARG A 275 10.22 -22.02 -6.69
N ASN A 276 11.26 -22.83 -6.88
CA ASN A 276 11.71 -23.24 -8.22
C ASN A 276 10.67 -24.10 -8.95
N SER A 277 9.92 -24.92 -8.22
CA SER A 277 8.80 -25.70 -8.76
C SER A 277 7.49 -24.91 -8.81
N HIS A 278 7.36 -23.85 -8.01
CA HIS A 278 6.19 -22.98 -7.93
C HIS A 278 6.61 -21.50 -8.09
N PRO A 279 6.84 -21.02 -9.32
CA PRO A 279 7.38 -19.68 -9.56
C PRO A 279 6.53 -18.53 -8.99
N ASN A 280 5.23 -18.76 -8.82
CA ASN A 280 4.29 -17.79 -8.26
C ASN A 280 4.27 -17.76 -6.72
N ALA A 281 4.99 -18.68 -6.06
CA ALA A 281 5.06 -18.71 -4.60
C ALA A 281 5.91 -17.52 -4.09
N PRO A 282 5.38 -16.69 -3.18
CA PRO A 282 6.12 -15.60 -2.57
C PRO A 282 7.29 -16.13 -1.73
N LEU A 283 8.14 -15.23 -1.24
CA LEU A 283 9.25 -15.62 -0.36
C LEU A 283 8.75 -16.08 1.01
N ILE A 284 7.75 -15.39 1.56
CA ILE A 284 7.21 -15.57 2.90
C ILE A 284 5.79 -16.12 2.79
N VAL A 285 5.40 -17.02 3.70
CA VAL A 285 4.04 -17.54 3.81
C VAL A 285 3.09 -16.40 4.18
N PRO A 286 2.07 -16.09 3.36
CA PRO A 286 1.22 -14.91 3.58
C PRO A 286 0.07 -15.17 4.57
N TRP A 287 -0.10 -16.41 5.02
CA TRP A 287 -1.18 -16.81 5.91
C TRP A 287 -0.83 -16.58 7.38
N VAL A 288 -1.86 -16.31 8.16
CA VAL A 288 -1.80 -16.29 9.62
C VAL A 288 -2.72 -17.37 10.13
N SER A 289 -2.25 -18.19 11.06
CA SER A 289 -3.06 -19.31 11.53
C SER A 289 -2.82 -19.61 12.99
N GLY A 290 -3.65 -20.49 13.53
CA GLY A 290 -3.47 -20.97 14.88
C GLY A 290 -4.26 -22.24 15.14
N VAL A 291 -3.83 -22.96 16.16
CA VAL A 291 -4.46 -24.19 16.63
C VAL A 291 -5.15 -23.90 17.94
N VAL A 292 -6.46 -24.06 18.00
CA VAL A 292 -7.22 -23.89 19.25
C VAL A 292 -7.42 -25.25 19.92
N THR A 293 -7.20 -25.31 21.22
CA THR A 293 -7.59 -26.47 22.02
C THR A 293 -9.09 -26.41 22.25
N ALA A 294 -9.81 -27.36 21.65
CA ALA A 294 -11.26 -27.52 21.80
C ALA A 294 -11.64 -28.30 23.06
#